data_AF-A0A2W2J3Q0-F1
#
_entry.id   AF-A0A2W2J3Q0-F1
#
_cell.length_a   1.000
_cell.length_b   1.000
_cell.length_c   1.000
_cell.angle_alpha   90.00
_cell.angle_beta   90.00
_cell.angle_gamma   90.00
#
_symmetry.space_group_name_H-M   'P 1'
#
loop_
_entity.id
_entity.type
_entity.pdbx_description
1 polymer ?
#
loop_
_entity_poly.entity_id
_entity_poly.type
_entity_poly.pdbx_seq_one_letter_code
_entity_poly.pdbx_strand_id
1 'polypeptide(L)'
;RQHSASHTLVAPVGGPVGTAYRASGAHWSRGYHTGVDFAVPTGTSVKAVAAGRVVSAGWGGAYGYQVVIRHADGRYSQYGHLSAISVRAGQTVAAGRGIGRSGATGNVTGPHLHFEVRTGPGFGTDVDPVAYLRAGGVTI
;
A
#
# COMPACT_ATOMS: atom_id res chain seq x y z
N ARG A 1 18.54 13.86 -23.58
CA ARG A 1 17.19 14.39 -23.28
C ARG A 1 16.38 13.29 -22.63
N GLN A 2 16.17 13.34 -21.31
CA GLN A 2 15.16 12.52 -20.63
C GLN A 2 14.52 13.44 -19.60
N HIS A 3 13.32 13.93 -19.91
CA HIS A 3 12.47 14.55 -18.90
C HIS A 3 11.98 13.40 -18.02
N SER A 4 12.66 13.15 -16.91
CA SER A 4 12.05 12.38 -15.81
C SER A 4 10.94 13.26 -15.29
N ALA A 5 9.70 13.03 -15.74
CA ALA A 5 8.54 13.64 -15.14
C ALA A 5 8.54 13.19 -13.68
N SER A 6 8.81 14.13 -12.78
CA SER A 6 8.68 13.94 -11.34
C SER A 6 7.26 13.44 -11.08
N HIS A 7 7.10 12.13 -10.86
CA HIS A 7 5.81 11.56 -10.55
C HIS A 7 5.51 11.91 -9.10
N THR A 8 4.76 13.00 -8.90
CA THR A 8 4.28 13.37 -7.58
C THR A 8 3.41 12.23 -7.03
N LEU A 9 3.87 11.64 -5.93
CA LEU A 9 3.11 10.64 -5.20
C LEU A 9 2.09 11.33 -4.29
N VAL A 10 1.08 10.57 -3.88
CA VAL A 10 0.12 11.01 -2.86
C VAL A 10 0.09 10.05 -1.68
N ALA A 11 -0.28 10.56 -0.52
CA ALA A 11 -0.50 9.71 0.65
C ALA A 11 -1.66 8.72 0.39
N PRO A 12 -1.52 7.43 0.76
CA PRO A 12 -2.55 6.43 0.54
C PRO A 12 -3.80 6.66 1.40
N VAL A 13 -3.63 7.29 2.57
CA VAL A 13 -4.68 7.72 3.51
C VAL A 13 -4.26 9.02 4.19
N GLY A 14 -5.21 9.72 4.80
CA GLY A 14 -4.92 10.82 5.74
C GLY A 14 -4.87 10.28 7.17
N GLY A 15 -3.67 9.99 7.68
CA GLY A 15 -3.47 9.47 9.03
C GLY A 15 -1.98 9.25 9.32
N PRO A 16 -1.58 9.15 10.60
CA PRO A 16 -0.18 8.96 10.98
C PRO A 16 0.29 7.53 10.69
N VAL A 17 1.60 7.37 10.55
CA VAL A 17 2.25 6.07 10.65
C VAL A 17 2.15 5.57 12.09
N GLY A 18 1.57 4.40 12.28
CA GLY A 18 1.57 3.65 13.54
C GLY A 18 2.77 2.71 13.61
N THR A 19 2.66 1.54 12.98
CA THR A 19 3.76 0.55 12.94
C THR A 19 4.71 0.84 11.79
N ALA A 20 5.99 1.05 12.10
CA ALA A 20 7.01 1.33 11.10
C ALA A 20 7.45 0.10 10.29
N TYR A 21 8.03 0.36 9.12
CA TYR A 21 8.76 -0.64 8.34
C TYR A 21 9.95 -1.19 9.12
N ARG A 22 10.18 -2.51 9.01
CA ARG A 22 11.18 -3.28 9.76
C ARG A 22 11.04 -3.26 11.29
N ALA A 23 9.90 -2.87 11.83
CA ALA A 23 9.57 -3.19 13.21
C ALA A 23 9.77 -4.70 13.44
N SER A 24 10.55 -5.08 14.44
CA SER A 24 10.97 -6.47 14.68
C SER A 24 9.99 -7.17 15.62
N GLY A 25 9.67 -8.44 15.34
CA GLY A 25 8.78 -9.23 16.20
C GLY A 25 8.32 -10.54 15.58
N ALA A 26 7.98 -11.51 16.44
CA ALA A 26 7.58 -12.86 16.04
C ALA A 26 6.19 -12.92 15.35
N HIS A 27 5.39 -11.86 15.43
CA HIS A 27 4.08 -11.77 14.79
C HIS A 27 4.16 -11.70 13.27
N TRP A 28 5.31 -11.31 12.71
CA TRP A 28 5.53 -11.25 11.27
C TRP A 28 6.31 -12.47 10.80
N SER A 29 5.92 -13.06 9.67
CA SER A 29 6.53 -14.30 9.14
C SER A 29 8.02 -14.16 8.81
N ARG A 30 8.52 -12.94 8.57
CA ARG A 30 9.96 -12.66 8.38
C ARG A 30 10.69 -12.27 9.66
N GLY A 31 10.01 -12.26 10.79
CA GLY A 31 10.49 -11.65 12.03
C GLY A 31 10.49 -10.12 12.01
N TYR A 32 10.00 -9.50 10.93
CA TYR A 32 9.88 -8.05 10.80
C TYR A 32 8.69 -7.63 9.94
N HIS A 33 8.24 -6.39 10.15
CA HIS A 33 7.14 -5.77 9.42
C HIS A 33 7.56 -5.36 7.99
N THR A 34 6.93 -5.94 6.98
CA THR A 34 7.26 -5.76 5.54
C THR A 34 6.69 -4.48 4.92
N GLY A 35 5.91 -3.71 5.68
CA GLY A 35 5.28 -2.49 5.23
C GLY A 35 5.25 -1.43 6.31
N VAL A 36 4.31 -0.51 6.19
CA VAL A 36 3.97 0.47 7.21
C VAL A 36 2.48 0.41 7.48
N ASP A 37 2.09 0.54 8.73
CA ASP A 37 0.69 0.57 9.12
C ASP A 37 0.27 2.01 9.38
N PHE A 38 -0.75 2.47 8.68
CA PHE A 38 -1.40 3.75 8.96
C PHE A 38 -2.55 3.54 9.93
N ALA A 39 -2.51 4.23 11.06
CA ALA A 39 -3.55 4.16 12.08
C ALA A 39 -4.78 4.97 11.62
N VAL A 40 -5.75 4.28 11.00
CA VAL A 40 -6.99 4.88 10.50
C VAL A 40 -8.18 3.96 10.80
N PRO A 41 -9.38 4.49 11.12
CA PRO A 41 -10.54 3.67 11.40
C PRO A 41 -10.99 2.91 10.15
N THR A 42 -11.73 1.81 10.34
CA THR A 42 -12.43 1.11 9.27
C THR A 42 -13.27 2.08 8.46
N GLY A 43 -13.24 1.93 7.15
CA GLY A 43 -14.02 2.79 6.27
C GLY A 43 -13.29 4.07 5.87
N THR A 44 -12.02 4.30 6.21
CA THR A 44 -11.25 5.45 5.67
C THR A 44 -10.98 5.24 4.18
N SER A 45 -11.10 6.30 3.36
CA SER A 45 -10.83 6.18 1.91
C SER A 45 -9.35 5.91 1.65
N VAL A 46 -9.07 4.81 0.93
CA VAL A 46 -7.72 4.43 0.51
C VAL A 46 -7.52 4.80 -0.95
N LYS A 47 -6.39 5.44 -1.27
CA LYS A 47 -6.05 5.97 -2.59
C LYS A 47 -4.82 5.28 -3.17
N ALA A 48 -4.77 5.15 -4.49
CA ALA A 48 -3.55 4.76 -5.19
C ALA A 48 -2.48 5.85 -5.04
N VAL A 49 -1.29 5.49 -4.54
CA VAL A 49 -0.20 6.45 -4.29
C VAL A 49 0.39 7.03 -5.57
N ALA A 50 0.30 6.28 -6.67
CA ALA A 50 0.72 6.69 -8.01
C ALA A 50 -0.21 6.09 -9.06
N ALA A 51 -0.13 6.61 -10.29
CA ALA A 51 -0.79 5.98 -11.43
C ALA A 51 -0.22 4.59 -11.68
N GLY A 52 -1.04 3.67 -12.18
CA GLY A 52 -0.60 2.32 -12.43
C GLY A 52 -1.70 1.37 -12.86
N ARG A 53 -1.34 0.10 -13.04
CA ARG A 53 -2.26 -0.99 -13.38
C ARG A 53 -2.46 -1.89 -12.18
N VAL A 54 -3.72 -2.09 -11.79
CA VAL A 54 -4.10 -3.05 -10.76
C VAL A 54 -3.76 -4.46 -11.24
N VAL A 55 -2.86 -5.14 -10.52
CA VAL A 55 -2.45 -6.51 -10.84
C VAL A 55 -3.18 -7.55 -9.98
N SER A 56 -3.67 -7.15 -8.81
CA SER A 56 -4.52 -7.97 -7.95
C SER A 56 -5.53 -7.11 -7.20
N ALA A 57 -6.75 -7.61 -7.04
CA ALA A 57 -7.82 -6.99 -6.25
C ALA A 57 -8.74 -8.10 -5.74
N GLY A 58 -8.66 -8.44 -4.46
CA GLY A 58 -9.38 -9.55 -3.86
C GLY A 58 -8.76 -10.03 -2.55
N TRP A 59 -9.11 -11.24 -2.12
CA TRP A 59 -8.57 -11.85 -0.90
C TRP A 59 -7.10 -12.27 -1.08
N GLY A 60 -6.23 -11.85 -0.16
CA GLY A 60 -4.78 -12.02 -0.20
C GLY A 60 -4.20 -12.84 0.96
N GLY A 61 -5.00 -13.69 1.59
CA GLY A 61 -4.57 -14.48 2.76
C GLY A 61 -4.44 -13.60 4.01
N ALA A 62 -3.26 -13.58 4.62
CA ALA A 62 -3.00 -12.79 5.84
C ALA A 62 -3.25 -11.28 5.64
N TYR A 63 -3.09 -10.77 4.41
CA TYR A 63 -3.40 -9.38 4.06
C TYR A 63 -4.91 -9.07 3.99
N GLY A 64 -5.81 -10.06 4.14
CA GLY A 64 -7.25 -9.86 4.00
C GLY A 64 -7.62 -9.42 2.59
N TYR A 65 -8.64 -8.55 2.46
CA TYR A 65 -8.89 -7.90 1.18
C TYR A 65 -7.78 -6.92 0.87
N GLN A 66 -7.22 -7.05 -0.34
CA GLN A 66 -6.10 -6.24 -0.77
C GLN A 66 -6.26 -5.74 -2.21
N VAL A 67 -5.49 -4.69 -2.52
CA VAL A 67 -5.21 -4.24 -3.87
C VAL A 67 -3.70 -4.21 -4.07
N VAL A 68 -3.22 -4.64 -5.23
CA VAL A 68 -1.81 -4.51 -5.65
C VAL A 68 -1.76 -3.78 -6.98
N ILE A 69 -0.94 -2.73 -7.07
CA ILE A 69 -0.82 -1.87 -8.26
C ILE A 69 0.62 -1.89 -8.74
N ARG A 70 0.84 -2.14 -10.03
CA ARG A 70 2.14 -1.97 -10.70
C ARG A 70 2.25 -0.56 -11.26
N HIS A 71 3.37 0.10 -10.98
CA HIS A 71 3.66 1.47 -11.39
C HIS A 71 4.66 1.51 -12.56
N ALA A 72 4.75 2.68 -13.21
CA ALA A 72 5.60 2.91 -14.37
C ALA A 72 7.11 2.88 -14.05
N ASP A 73 7.47 3.17 -12.80
CA ASP A 73 8.84 3.11 -12.28
C ASP A 73 9.31 1.68 -11.93
N GLY A 74 8.47 0.67 -12.21
CA GLY A 74 8.73 -0.73 -11.91
C GLY A 74 8.36 -1.17 -10.50
N ARG A 75 7.90 -0.26 -9.63
CA ARG A 75 7.47 -0.58 -8.27
C ARG A 75 6.06 -1.16 -8.23
N TYR A 76 5.78 -1.85 -7.14
CA TYR A 76 4.45 -2.32 -6.79
C TYR A 76 4.04 -1.71 -5.45
N SER A 77 2.82 -1.19 -5.36
CA SER A 77 2.20 -0.85 -4.08
C SER A 77 1.14 -1.87 -3.71
N GLN A 78 1.14 -2.30 -2.44
CA GLN A 78 0.12 -3.16 -1.86
C GLN A 78 -0.65 -2.41 -0.77
N TYR A 79 -1.96 -2.58 -0.76
CA TYR A 79 -2.89 -1.99 0.20
C TYR A 79 -3.67 -3.13 0.84
N GLY A 80 -3.37 -3.47 2.09
CA GLY A 80 -3.93 -4.60 2.82
C GLY A 80 -5.04 -4.21 3.80
N HIS A 81 -5.68 -5.25 4.34
CA HIS A 81 -6.69 -5.21 5.40
C HIS A 81 -7.94 -4.39 5.06
N LEU A 82 -8.25 -4.24 3.78
CA LEU A 82 -9.36 -3.42 3.31
C LEU A 82 -10.71 -3.98 3.80
N SER A 83 -11.68 -3.10 4.04
CA SER A 83 -13.08 -3.50 4.28
C SER A 83 -13.90 -3.56 3.00
N ALA A 84 -13.49 -2.80 1.97
CA ALA A 84 -14.12 -2.79 0.66
C ALA A 84 -13.09 -2.49 -0.43
N ILE A 85 -13.29 -3.10 -1.59
CA ILE A 85 -12.48 -2.88 -2.79
C ILE A 85 -13.35 -2.16 -3.83
N SER A 86 -12.81 -1.14 -4.50
CA SER A 86 -13.52 -0.32 -5.50
C SER A 86 -12.90 -0.40 -6.90
N VAL A 87 -11.94 -1.30 -7.09
CA VAL A 87 -11.22 -1.53 -8.36
C VAL A 87 -11.12 -3.03 -8.64
N ARG A 88 -10.76 -3.39 -9.87
CA ARG A 88 -10.57 -4.78 -10.29
C ARG A 88 -9.21 -5.01 -10.93
N ALA A 89 -8.76 -6.26 -10.93
CA ALA A 89 -7.55 -6.65 -11.66
C ALA A 89 -7.64 -6.24 -13.14
N GLY A 90 -6.54 -5.74 -13.68
CA GLY A 90 -6.43 -5.22 -15.04
C GLY A 90 -6.82 -3.75 -15.22
N GLN A 91 -7.48 -3.13 -14.24
CA GLN A 91 -7.87 -1.72 -14.30
C GLN A 91 -6.65 -0.79 -14.19
N THR A 92 -6.61 0.27 -15.00
CA THR A 92 -5.67 1.38 -14.82
C THR A 92 -6.27 2.42 -13.87
N VAL A 93 -5.46 2.95 -12.97
CA VAL A 93 -5.84 4.00 -12.02
C VAL A 93 -4.86 5.17 -12.08
N ALA A 94 -5.35 6.37 -11.80
CA ALA A 94 -4.53 7.55 -11.61
C ALA A 94 -4.05 7.65 -10.15
N ALA A 95 -2.99 8.43 -9.91
CA ALA A 95 -2.61 8.81 -8.55
C ALA A 95 -3.79 9.51 -7.84
N GLY A 96 -4.02 9.20 -6.57
CA GLY A 96 -5.12 9.77 -5.79
C GLY A 96 -6.49 9.14 -6.05
N ARG A 97 -6.61 8.23 -7.02
CA ARG A 97 -7.87 7.51 -7.26
C ARG A 97 -8.19 6.65 -6.04
N GLY A 98 -9.42 6.78 -5.53
CA GLY A 98 -9.94 5.86 -4.51
C GLY A 98 -10.01 4.43 -5.03
N ILE A 99 -9.38 3.50 -4.30
CA ILE A 99 -9.28 2.08 -4.66
C ILE A 99 -10.00 1.16 -3.69
N GLY A 100 -10.41 1.67 -2.54
CA GLY A 100 -11.11 0.91 -1.52
C GLY A 100 -11.25 1.69 -0.22
N ARG A 101 -11.55 0.97 0.86
CA ARG A 101 -11.68 1.50 2.20
C ARG A 101 -10.82 0.68 3.17
N SER A 102 -10.14 1.34 4.12
CA SER A 102 -9.39 0.66 5.19
C SER A 102 -10.33 -0.23 6.01
N GLY A 103 -9.77 -1.19 6.72
CA GLY A 103 -10.56 -2.12 7.50
C GLY A 103 -9.72 -2.90 8.49
N ALA A 104 -10.22 -4.08 8.82
CA ALA A 104 -9.56 -5.02 9.72
C ALA A 104 -9.74 -6.46 9.23
N THR A 105 -9.57 -6.70 7.93
CA THR A 105 -9.67 -8.06 7.36
C THR A 105 -8.32 -8.76 7.30
N GLY A 106 -8.31 -10.10 7.37
CA GLY A 106 -7.07 -10.88 7.40
C GLY A 106 -6.52 -11.04 8.82
N ASN A 107 -5.19 -11.11 8.94
CA ASN A 107 -4.51 -11.30 10.22
C ASN A 107 -4.14 -9.96 10.84
N VAL A 108 -5.06 -9.38 11.61
CA VAL A 108 -4.90 -8.07 12.26
C VAL A 108 -5.53 -8.05 13.65
N THR A 109 -5.05 -7.15 14.50
CA THR A 109 -5.59 -6.93 15.85
C THR A 109 -6.55 -5.75 15.94
N GLY A 110 -6.61 -4.91 14.91
CA GLY A 110 -7.50 -3.76 14.85
C GLY A 110 -7.44 -3.01 13.52
N PRO A 111 -8.33 -2.02 13.30
CA PRO A 111 -8.40 -1.29 12.05
C PRO A 111 -7.16 -0.47 11.74
N HIS A 112 -6.65 -0.63 10.52
CA HIS A 112 -5.57 0.18 9.94
C HIS A 112 -5.52 0.01 8.42
N LEU A 113 -4.62 0.73 7.75
CA LEU A 113 -4.16 0.36 6.41
C LEU A 113 -2.75 -0.17 6.51
N HIS A 114 -2.53 -1.42 6.11
CA HIS A 114 -1.19 -1.93 5.85
C HIS A 114 -0.77 -1.55 4.43
N PHE A 115 0.39 -0.92 4.28
CA PHE A 115 0.91 -0.43 3.02
C PHE A 115 2.33 -0.93 2.77
N GLU A 116 2.55 -1.62 1.65
CA GLU A 116 3.89 -2.01 1.22
C GLU A 116 4.26 -1.37 -0.12
N VAL A 117 5.56 -1.18 -0.31
CA VAL A 117 6.16 -0.91 -1.61
C VAL A 117 7.16 -2.03 -1.90
N ARG A 118 7.15 -2.55 -3.13
CA ARG A 118 7.95 -3.71 -3.52
C ARG A 118 8.67 -3.49 -4.85
N THR A 119 9.80 -4.18 -5.05
CA THR A 119 10.49 -4.27 -6.37
C THR A 119 9.86 -5.30 -7.30
N GLY A 120 9.02 -6.19 -6.78
CA GLY A 120 8.28 -7.19 -7.55
C GLY A 120 6.90 -7.46 -6.94
N PRO A 121 6.08 -8.31 -7.58
CA PRO A 121 4.74 -8.62 -7.07
C PRO A 121 4.76 -9.56 -5.85
N GLY A 122 5.86 -10.29 -5.65
CA GLY A 122 5.99 -11.33 -4.64
C GLY A 122 6.36 -10.82 -3.25
N PHE A 123 5.95 -11.58 -2.23
CA PHE A 123 6.35 -11.37 -0.85
C PHE A 123 7.89 -11.38 -0.69
N GLY A 124 8.42 -10.54 0.20
CA GLY A 124 9.85 -10.46 0.48
C GLY A 124 10.68 -9.63 -0.49
N THR A 125 10.02 -8.90 -1.38
CA THR A 125 10.65 -7.89 -2.26
C THR A 125 10.36 -6.46 -1.77
N ASP A 126 10.02 -6.33 -0.49
CA ASP A 126 9.69 -5.08 0.19
C ASP A 126 10.87 -4.10 0.22
N VAL A 127 10.52 -2.82 0.11
CA VAL A 127 11.40 -1.68 0.35
C VAL A 127 10.69 -0.68 1.24
N ASP A 128 11.45 0.24 1.84
CA ASP A 128 10.90 1.27 2.73
C ASP A 128 9.78 2.09 2.04
N PRO A 129 8.50 1.94 2.47
CA PRO A 129 7.38 2.64 1.86
C PRO A 129 7.40 4.14 2.16
N VAL A 130 7.91 4.55 3.33
CA VAL A 130 7.99 5.96 3.72
C VAL A 130 9.06 6.68 2.91
N ALA A 131 10.22 6.04 2.70
CA ALA A 131 11.26 6.58 1.83
C ALA A 131 10.77 6.73 0.38
N TYR A 132 10.03 5.74 -0.14
CA TYR A 132 9.40 5.83 -1.46
C TYR A 132 8.42 7.00 -1.56
N LEU A 133 7.51 7.15 -0.59
CA LEU A 133 6.54 8.25 -0.54
C LEU A 133 7.23 9.62 -0.48
N ARG A 134 8.24 9.79 0.38
CA ARG A 134 9.01 11.03 0.53
C ARG A 134 9.79 11.39 -0.74
N ALA A 135 10.39 10.41 -1.42
CA ALA A 135 11.05 10.63 -2.70
C ALA A 135 10.10 11.16 -3.78
N GLY A 136 8.80 10.83 -3.69
CA GLY A 136 7.74 11.36 -4.54
C GLY A 136 7.08 12.64 -4.05
N GLY A 137 7.61 13.29 -3.00
CA GLY A 137 7.12 14.57 -2.48
C GLY A 137 6.01 14.49 -1.43
N VAL A 138 5.70 13.30 -0.89
CA VAL A 138 4.70 13.15 0.19
C VAL A 138 5.34 13.50 1.53
N THR A 139 4.65 14.33 2.31
CA THR A 139 5.01 14.62 3.71
C THR A 139 4.27 13.67 4.64
N ILE A 140 5.04 12.89 5.41
CA ILE A 140 4.58 11.82 6.32
C ILE A 140 5.64 11.57 7.38
#